data_AF-A0A4P5WLG6-F1
#
_entry.id   AF-A0A4P5WLG6-F1
#
_cell.length_a   1.000
_cell.length_b   1.000
_cell.length_c   1.000
_cell.angle_alpha   90.00
_cell.angle_beta   90.00
_cell.angle_gamma   90.00
#
_symmetry.space_group_name_H-M   'P 1'
#
loop_
_entity.id
_entity.type
_entity.pdbx_description
1 polymer ?
#
loop_
_entity_poly.entity_id
_entity_poly.type
_entity_poly.pdbx_seq_one_letter_code
_entity_poly.pdbx_strand_id
1 'polypeptide(L)'
;MLSLAVALAIGASDTLSPPPPPAVILMPAGIARADTTRPRAKAIEMSDWYQTRLAIHKAASWTMIPLFVGQYYTGQRLINEGTDAPQWVKRTHPILATGVLALFATNTVTGVWNLIESREAPKGRAWRTTHAILMLASDAGFAYVGQLSRDAKQSGSIRNQHRTAAILSGSTALASYLMMLSPIRRD
;
A
#
# COMPACT_ATOMS: atom_id res chain seq x y z
N MET A 1 -84.55 56.79 -21.09
CA MET A 1 -84.59 58.16 -20.52
C MET A 1 -83.81 58.11 -19.22
N LEU A 2 -82.55 58.55 -19.27
CA LEU A 2 -82.04 59.72 -18.54
C LEU A 2 -82.32 59.69 -17.02
N SER A 3 -81.29 59.41 -16.22
CA SER A 3 -80.75 60.42 -15.31
C SER A 3 -79.53 59.90 -14.55
N LEU A 4 -78.48 60.71 -14.66
CA LEU A 4 -77.19 60.65 -13.98
C LEU A 4 -77.37 61.23 -12.58
N ALA A 5 -76.87 60.56 -11.53
CA ALA A 5 -76.66 61.15 -10.22
C ALA A 5 -75.27 60.79 -9.73
N VAL A 6 -74.41 61.81 -9.73
CA VAL A 6 -73.06 61.81 -9.15
C VAL A 6 -73.21 61.93 -7.64
N ALA A 7 -72.63 61.00 -6.89
CA ALA A 7 -72.43 61.14 -5.45
C ALA A 7 -70.92 61.16 -5.16
N LEU A 8 -70.49 62.29 -4.61
CA LEU A 8 -69.14 62.59 -4.17
C LEU A 8 -68.88 61.85 -2.84
N ALA A 9 -67.92 60.93 -2.79
CA ALA A 9 -67.44 60.34 -1.55
C ALA A 9 -66.08 60.93 -1.21
N ILE A 10 -66.03 61.63 -0.07
CA ILE A 10 -64.87 62.30 0.52
C ILE A 10 -63.91 61.25 1.10
N GLY A 11 -62.61 61.55 0.99
CA GLY A 11 -61.50 60.62 1.16
C GLY A 11 -61.35 59.98 2.55
N ALA A 12 -60.83 58.76 2.52
CA ALA A 12 -60.11 58.16 3.64
C ALA A 12 -58.62 58.21 3.30
N SER A 13 -57.87 59.00 4.06
CA SER A 13 -56.41 59.10 3.97
C SER A 13 -55.77 57.85 4.57
N ASP A 14 -55.28 56.94 3.74
CA ASP A 14 -54.43 55.83 4.19
C ASP A 14 -53.05 56.38 4.60
N THR A 15 -52.90 56.68 5.89
CA THR A 15 -51.59 56.95 6.49
C THR A 15 -50.86 55.63 6.70
N LEU A 16 -49.99 55.24 5.75
CA LEU A 16 -49.03 54.16 5.95
C LEU A 16 -48.04 54.58 7.05
N SER A 17 -48.03 53.82 8.15
CA SER A 17 -47.00 53.96 9.19
C SER A 17 -45.65 53.45 8.65
N PRO A 18 -44.52 54.13 8.93
CA PRO A 18 -43.21 53.62 8.54
C PRO A 18 -42.90 52.30 9.28
N PRO A 19 -42.20 51.35 8.64
CA PRO A 19 -41.82 50.10 9.29
C PRO A 19 -40.87 50.39 10.48
N PRO A 20 -40.96 49.60 11.57
CA PRO A 20 -40.06 49.75 12.70
C PRO A 20 -38.61 49.46 12.28
N PRO A 21 -37.62 50.12 12.90
CA PRO A 21 -36.21 49.80 12.67
C PRO A 21 -35.91 48.35 13.07
N PRO A 22 -34.98 47.67 12.39
CA PRO A 22 -34.62 46.29 12.73
C PRO A 22 -34.09 46.22 14.17
N ALA A 23 -34.62 45.28 14.94
CA ALA A 23 -34.15 44.99 16.29
C ALA A 23 -32.67 44.53 16.23
N VAL A 24 -31.78 45.28 16.86
CA VAL A 24 -30.39 44.86 17.07
C VAL A 24 -30.40 43.77 18.15
N ILE A 25 -30.31 42.52 17.74
CA ILE A 25 -30.09 41.40 18.66
C ILE A 25 -28.63 41.47 19.11
N LEU A 26 -28.38 41.94 20.34
CA LEU A 26 -27.08 41.77 20.99
C LEU A 26 -26.94 40.28 21.34
N MET A 27 -26.21 39.53 20.51
CA MET A 27 -25.78 38.17 20.88
C MET A 27 -24.84 38.30 22.08
N PRO A 28 -25.05 37.57 23.19
CA PRO A 28 -24.06 37.51 24.26
C PRO A 28 -22.76 36.98 23.65
N ALA A 29 -21.65 37.64 23.93
CA ALA A 29 -20.32 37.21 23.51
C ALA A 29 -20.04 35.84 24.13
N GLY A 30 -20.44 34.78 23.42
CA GLY A 30 -20.15 33.42 23.79
C GLY A 30 -18.64 33.26 23.84
N ILE A 31 -18.15 32.60 24.88
CA ILE A 31 -16.76 32.13 24.99
C ILE A 31 -16.41 31.54 23.64
N ALA A 32 -15.54 32.22 22.88
CA ALA A 32 -15.15 31.79 21.55
C ALA A 32 -14.63 30.37 21.70
N ARG A 33 -15.33 29.41 21.08
CA ARG A 33 -14.84 28.04 20.98
C ARG A 33 -13.45 28.14 20.38
N ALA A 34 -12.43 27.68 21.11
CA ALA A 34 -11.05 27.74 20.65
C ALA A 34 -10.99 27.30 19.19
N ASP A 35 -10.42 28.14 18.34
CA ASP A 35 -10.22 27.86 16.92
C ASP A 35 -9.25 26.69 16.81
N THR A 36 -9.79 25.47 16.87
CA THR A 36 -9.02 24.27 16.60
C THR A 36 -8.84 24.23 15.09
N THR A 37 -7.73 24.79 14.61
CA THR A 37 -7.29 24.57 13.22
C THR A 37 -7.12 23.06 13.03
N ARG A 38 -8.11 22.41 12.41
CA ARG A 38 -7.97 21.01 12.05
C ARG A 38 -6.88 20.95 10.98
N PRO A 39 -5.82 20.14 11.13
CA PRO A 39 -4.79 20.04 10.11
C PRO A 39 -5.43 19.69 8.76
N ARG A 40 -5.21 20.57 7.77
CA ARG A 40 -5.70 20.37 6.41
C ARG A 40 -4.97 19.17 5.81
N ALA A 41 -5.71 18.30 5.12
CA ALA A 41 -5.11 17.21 4.37
C ALA A 41 -4.10 17.79 3.36
N LYS A 42 -2.83 17.41 3.49
CA LYS A 42 -1.77 17.77 2.55
C LYS A 42 -2.01 17.00 1.25
N ALA A 43 -2.21 17.72 0.15
CA ALA A 43 -2.16 17.11 -1.17
C ALA A 43 -0.71 16.68 -1.41
N ILE A 44 -0.53 15.40 -1.77
CA ILE A 44 0.79 14.85 -2.06
C ILE A 44 0.78 14.50 -3.53
N GLU A 45 1.57 15.26 -4.28
CA GLU A 45 1.83 14.97 -5.68
C GLU A 45 2.78 13.79 -5.78
N MET A 46 2.42 12.83 -6.61
CA MET A 46 3.24 11.67 -6.96
C MET A 46 3.68 11.85 -8.41
N SER A 47 4.84 11.31 -8.76
CA SER A 47 5.29 11.21 -10.14
C SER A 47 4.35 10.34 -10.97
N ASP A 48 4.32 10.61 -12.27
CA ASP A 48 3.54 9.84 -13.25
C ASP A 48 3.85 8.34 -13.23
N TRP A 49 5.08 7.98 -12.84
CA TRP A 49 5.52 6.59 -12.80
C TRP A 49 5.16 5.83 -11.52
N TYR A 50 4.63 6.49 -10.49
CA TYR A 50 4.35 5.87 -9.20
C TYR A 50 3.42 4.66 -9.34
N GLN A 51 2.32 4.83 -10.08
CA GLN A 51 1.32 3.77 -10.28
C GLN A 51 1.86 2.65 -11.16
N THR A 52 2.69 2.95 -12.15
CA THR A 52 3.32 1.94 -13.00
C THR A 52 4.25 1.05 -12.20
N ARG A 53 5.14 1.63 -11.37
CA ARG A 53 6.00 0.85 -10.47
C ARG A 53 5.18 0.02 -9.48
N LEU A 54 4.10 0.58 -8.94
CA LEU A 54 3.22 -0.13 -8.02
C LEU A 54 2.52 -1.32 -8.70
N ALA A 55 2.08 -1.15 -9.95
CA ALA A 55 1.47 -2.21 -10.74
C ALA A 55 2.47 -3.35 -11.03
N ILE A 56 3.71 -3.01 -11.43
CA ILE A 56 4.78 -3.98 -11.66
C ILE A 56 5.08 -4.75 -10.37
N HIS A 57 5.27 -4.05 -9.25
CA HIS A 57 5.56 -4.66 -7.96
C HIS A 57 4.47 -5.67 -7.55
N LYS A 58 3.20 -5.29 -7.69
CA LYS A 58 2.06 -6.17 -7.41
C LYS A 58 2.00 -7.37 -8.34
N ALA A 59 2.15 -7.15 -9.65
CA ALA A 59 2.09 -8.21 -10.65
C ALA A 59 3.22 -9.22 -10.46
N ALA A 60 4.46 -8.75 -10.27
CA ALA A 60 5.62 -9.61 -10.02
C ALA A 60 5.42 -10.46 -8.77
N SER A 61 4.88 -9.88 -7.69
CA SER A 61 4.68 -10.58 -6.41
C SER A 61 3.77 -11.82 -6.49
N TRP A 62 2.88 -11.92 -7.48
CA TRP A 62 2.09 -13.14 -7.70
C TRP A 62 2.93 -14.36 -8.07
N THR A 63 4.11 -14.15 -8.66
CA THR A 63 5.01 -15.25 -9.03
C THR A 63 5.77 -15.84 -7.84
N MET A 64 5.76 -15.16 -6.69
CA MET A 64 6.47 -15.60 -5.48
C MET A 64 6.07 -17.00 -5.04
N ILE A 65 4.76 -17.25 -4.93
CA ILE A 65 4.22 -18.54 -4.46
C ILE A 65 4.68 -19.70 -5.36
N PRO A 66 4.41 -19.70 -6.70
CA PRO A 66 4.84 -20.81 -7.54
C PRO A 66 6.37 -20.97 -7.57
N LEU A 67 7.14 -19.88 -7.54
CA LEU A 67 8.60 -19.95 -7.50
C LEU A 67 9.09 -20.61 -6.20
N PHE A 68 8.54 -20.24 -5.05
CA PHE A 68 8.92 -20.81 -3.75
C PHE A 68 8.50 -22.27 -3.60
N VAL A 69 7.31 -22.63 -4.08
CA VAL A 69 6.86 -24.03 -4.12
C VAL A 69 7.82 -24.86 -4.98
N GLY A 70 8.16 -24.38 -6.18
CA GLY A 70 9.13 -25.04 -7.05
C GLY A 70 10.51 -25.17 -6.41
N GLN A 71 10.99 -24.11 -5.75
CA GLN A 71 12.27 -24.10 -5.02
C GLN A 71 12.28 -25.14 -3.91
N TYR A 72 11.25 -25.16 -3.07
CA TYR A 72 11.13 -26.10 -1.98
C TYR A 72 11.08 -27.55 -2.49
N TYR A 73 10.23 -27.81 -3.49
CA TYR A 73 10.08 -29.14 -4.06
C TYR A 73 11.38 -29.66 -4.69
N THR A 74 11.99 -28.86 -5.56
CA THR A 74 13.25 -29.26 -6.22
C THR A 74 14.41 -29.34 -5.23
N GLY A 75 14.50 -28.41 -4.27
CA GLY A 75 15.52 -28.40 -3.23
C GLY A 75 15.43 -29.61 -2.30
N GLN A 76 14.22 -29.97 -1.85
CA GLN A 76 14.00 -31.15 -1.01
C GLN A 76 14.40 -32.43 -1.75
N ARG A 77 14.11 -32.50 -3.05
CA ARG A 77 14.50 -33.64 -3.88
C ARG A 77 16.01 -33.75 -4.04
N LEU A 78 16.72 -32.63 -4.25
CA LEU A 78 18.19 -32.60 -4.27
C LEU A 78 18.80 -33.01 -2.93
N ILE A 79 18.19 -32.63 -1.81
CA ILE A 79 18.65 -33.01 -0.48
C ILE A 79 18.52 -34.52 -0.24
N ASN A 80 17.37 -35.09 -0.63
CA ASN A 80 17.05 -36.49 -0.36
C ASN A 80 17.77 -37.46 -1.31
N GLU A 81 17.84 -37.11 -2.60
CA GLU A 81 18.34 -38.01 -3.65
C GLU A 81 19.81 -37.70 -4.01
N GLY A 82 20.35 -36.53 -3.65
CA GLY A 82 21.75 -36.18 -3.89
C GLY A 82 22.18 -36.35 -5.35
N THR A 83 23.21 -37.17 -5.58
CA THR A 83 23.71 -37.50 -6.92
C THR A 83 22.73 -38.30 -7.76
N ASP A 84 21.78 -39.00 -7.14
CA ASP A 84 20.79 -39.82 -7.83
C ASP A 84 19.56 -39.02 -8.27
N ALA A 85 19.49 -37.74 -7.88
CA ALA A 85 18.39 -36.88 -8.29
C ALA A 85 18.28 -36.77 -9.83
N PRO A 86 17.06 -36.79 -10.40
CA PRO A 86 16.84 -36.65 -11.83
C PRO A 86 17.48 -35.39 -12.41
N GLN A 87 17.97 -35.48 -13.66
CA GLN A 87 18.64 -34.35 -14.33
C GLN A 87 17.76 -33.11 -14.45
N TRP A 88 16.44 -33.30 -14.62
CA TRP A 88 15.52 -32.18 -14.66
C TRP A 88 15.50 -31.41 -13.33
N VAL A 89 15.55 -32.08 -12.17
CA VAL A 89 15.58 -31.42 -10.85
C VAL A 89 16.86 -30.59 -10.71
N LYS A 90 18.01 -31.17 -11.06
CA LYS A 90 19.33 -30.52 -11.02
C LYS A 90 19.41 -29.27 -11.91
N ARG A 91 18.67 -29.25 -13.02
CA ARG A 91 18.58 -28.10 -13.93
C ARG A 91 17.52 -27.08 -13.50
N THR A 92 16.37 -27.55 -13.02
CA THR A 92 15.23 -26.70 -12.67
C THR A 92 15.49 -25.88 -11.42
N HIS A 93 16.14 -26.46 -10.39
CA HIS A 93 16.42 -25.73 -9.15
C HIS A 93 17.19 -24.41 -9.35
N PRO A 94 18.34 -24.39 -10.08
CA PRO A 94 19.03 -23.13 -10.36
C PRO A 94 18.24 -22.19 -11.29
N ILE A 95 17.45 -22.70 -12.24
CA ILE A 95 16.59 -21.86 -13.10
C ILE A 95 15.55 -21.13 -12.26
N LEU A 96 14.87 -21.83 -11.35
CA LEU A 96 13.94 -21.24 -10.41
C LEU A 96 14.65 -20.24 -9.51
N ALA A 97 15.93 -20.46 -9.17
CA ALA A 97 16.67 -19.58 -8.26
C ALA A 97 16.97 -18.25 -8.93
N THR A 98 17.32 -18.29 -10.21
CA THR A 98 17.39 -17.10 -11.07
C THR A 98 16.04 -16.38 -11.15
N GLY A 99 14.93 -17.11 -11.25
CA GLY A 99 13.58 -16.53 -11.22
C GLY A 99 13.29 -15.81 -9.90
N VAL A 100 13.64 -16.41 -8.76
CA VAL A 100 13.54 -15.78 -7.44
C VAL A 100 14.39 -14.52 -7.34
N LEU A 101 15.64 -14.55 -7.84
CA LEU A 101 16.51 -13.38 -7.89
C LEU A 101 15.88 -12.24 -8.71
N ALA A 102 15.35 -12.54 -9.89
CA ALA A 102 14.71 -11.55 -10.77
C ALA A 102 13.45 -10.94 -10.13
N LEU A 103 12.63 -11.76 -9.49
CA LEU A 103 11.46 -11.33 -8.73
C LEU A 103 11.87 -10.33 -7.64
N PHE A 104 12.80 -10.72 -6.77
CA PHE A 104 13.23 -9.88 -5.66
C PHE A 104 13.88 -8.59 -6.15
N ALA A 105 14.83 -8.64 -7.08
CA ALA A 105 15.45 -7.44 -7.63
C ALA A 105 14.41 -6.44 -8.17
N THR A 106 13.41 -6.94 -8.92
CA THR A 106 12.31 -6.12 -9.44
C THR A 106 11.48 -5.49 -8.32
N ASN A 107 11.10 -6.29 -7.33
CA ASN A 107 10.31 -5.84 -6.19
C ASN A 107 11.08 -4.86 -5.30
N THR A 108 12.37 -5.08 -5.05
CA THR A 108 13.21 -4.18 -4.27
C THR A 108 13.30 -2.81 -4.95
N VAL A 109 13.63 -2.77 -6.25
CA VAL A 109 13.76 -1.50 -6.99
C VAL A 109 12.44 -0.74 -7.00
N THR A 110 11.36 -1.40 -7.43
CA THR A 110 10.03 -0.74 -7.51
C THR A 110 9.48 -0.37 -6.14
N GLY A 111 9.70 -1.21 -5.12
CA GLY A 111 9.21 -1.03 -3.77
C GLY A 111 9.94 0.08 -3.01
N VAL A 112 11.28 0.10 -3.04
CA VAL A 112 12.08 1.15 -2.40
C VAL A 112 11.81 2.50 -3.05
N TRP A 113 11.74 2.55 -4.38
CA TRP A 113 11.44 3.80 -5.08
C TRP A 113 10.07 4.35 -4.68
N ASN A 114 9.04 3.50 -4.68
CA ASN A 114 7.71 3.90 -4.26
C ASN A 114 7.64 4.25 -2.76
N LEU A 115 8.43 3.61 -1.90
CA LEU A 115 8.51 3.94 -0.48
C LEU A 115 9.07 5.34 -0.26
N ILE A 116 10.17 5.68 -0.95
CA ILE A 116 10.82 7.00 -0.85
C ILE A 116 9.85 8.09 -1.28
N GLU A 117 9.18 7.90 -2.41
CA GLU A 117 8.27 8.88 -2.98
C GLU A 117 7.03 9.09 -2.10
N SER A 118 6.51 8.00 -1.53
CA SER A 118 5.29 8.04 -0.74
C SER A 118 5.52 8.20 0.76
N ARG A 119 6.73 8.62 1.18
CA ARG A 119 7.15 8.76 2.59
C ARG A 119 6.34 9.76 3.40
N GLU A 120 5.84 10.81 2.73
CA GLU A 120 5.00 11.84 3.34
C GLU A 120 3.52 11.45 3.39
N ALA A 121 3.12 10.36 2.70
CA ALA A 121 1.73 9.93 2.66
C ALA A 121 1.34 9.25 3.98
N PRO A 122 0.39 9.81 4.75
CA PRO A 122 0.07 9.30 6.09
C PRO A 122 -0.71 7.98 6.05
N LYS A 123 -1.55 7.79 5.03
CA LYS A 123 -2.40 6.61 4.90
C LYS A 123 -1.56 5.34 4.68
N GLY A 124 -1.77 4.30 5.49
CA GLY A 124 -1.08 3.02 5.34
C GLY A 124 0.45 3.08 5.50
N ARG A 125 1.00 4.13 6.13
CA ARG A 125 2.47 4.30 6.26
C ARG A 125 3.11 3.16 7.05
N ALA A 126 2.54 2.79 8.19
CA ALA A 126 3.05 1.69 9.02
C ALA A 126 3.13 0.37 8.24
N TRP A 127 2.05 0.00 7.52
CA TRP A 127 2.01 -1.19 6.68
C TRP A 127 3.10 -1.19 5.60
N ARG A 128 3.26 -0.08 4.88
CA ARG A 128 4.30 0.06 3.84
C ARG A 128 5.71 -0.01 4.42
N THR A 129 5.95 0.63 5.56
CA THR A 129 7.25 0.60 6.23
C THR A 129 7.58 -0.80 6.75
N THR A 130 6.65 -1.46 7.44
CA THR A 130 6.85 -2.83 7.93
C THR A 130 7.06 -3.80 6.77
N HIS A 131 6.26 -3.71 5.70
CA HIS A 131 6.44 -4.50 4.48
C HIS A 131 7.85 -4.30 3.88
N ALA A 132 8.30 -3.05 3.74
CA ALA A 132 9.61 -2.75 3.20
C ALA A 132 10.75 -3.33 4.05
N ILE A 133 10.65 -3.25 5.38
CA ILE A 133 11.65 -3.85 6.29
C ILE A 133 11.69 -5.37 6.11
N LEU A 134 10.53 -6.03 6.13
CA LEU A 134 10.47 -7.49 5.96
C LEU A 134 10.94 -7.94 4.58
N MET A 135 10.60 -7.19 3.53
CA MET A 135 11.07 -7.44 2.17
C MET A 135 12.60 -7.34 2.10
N LEU A 136 13.20 -6.25 2.58
CA LEU A 136 14.65 -6.06 2.57
C LEU A 136 15.39 -7.11 3.44
N ALA A 137 14.79 -7.50 4.58
CA ALA A 137 15.34 -8.58 5.41
C ALA A 137 15.31 -9.93 4.67
N SER A 138 14.22 -10.23 3.96
CA SER A 138 14.13 -11.40 3.09
C SER A 138 15.14 -11.35 1.95
N ASP A 139 15.31 -10.20 1.29
CA ASP A 139 16.29 -10.01 0.20
C ASP A 139 17.71 -10.32 0.68
N ALA A 140 18.09 -9.79 1.86
CA ALA A 140 19.38 -10.07 2.48
C ALA A 140 19.54 -11.57 2.80
N GLY A 141 18.50 -12.21 3.32
CA GLY A 141 18.48 -13.65 3.57
C GLY A 141 18.67 -14.47 2.29
N PHE A 142 18.01 -14.12 1.18
CA PHE A 142 18.20 -14.80 -0.11
C PHE A 142 19.55 -14.52 -0.75
N ALA A 143 20.15 -13.34 -0.54
CA ALA A 143 21.53 -13.09 -0.93
C ALA A 143 22.50 -14.05 -0.21
N TYR A 144 22.28 -14.28 1.09
CA TYR A 144 23.03 -15.27 1.87
C TYR A 144 22.80 -16.70 1.38
N VAL A 145 21.56 -17.08 1.07
CA VAL A 145 21.24 -18.38 0.42
C VAL A 145 22.04 -18.57 -0.87
N GLY A 146 22.13 -17.52 -1.70
CA GLY A 146 22.92 -17.51 -2.92
C GLY A 146 24.42 -17.72 -2.67
N GLN A 147 24.98 -17.08 -1.64
CA GLN A 147 26.39 -17.28 -1.25
C GLN A 147 26.68 -18.74 -0.87
N LEU A 148 25.78 -19.39 -0.14
CA LEU A 148 25.94 -20.79 0.29
C LEU A 148 25.82 -21.82 -0.85
N SER A 149 25.30 -21.43 -2.01
CA SER A 149 24.83 -22.36 -3.04
C SER A 149 25.93 -23.27 -3.65
N ARG A 150 27.17 -22.76 -3.77
CA ARG A 150 28.29 -23.55 -4.30
C ARG A 150 28.70 -24.64 -3.32
N ASP A 151 28.87 -24.26 -2.06
CA ASP A 151 29.43 -25.13 -1.03
C ASP A 151 28.39 -26.12 -0.48
N ALA A 152 27.09 -25.79 -0.60
CA ALA A 152 25.98 -26.69 -0.25
C ALA A 152 25.99 -28.02 -1.02
N LYS A 153 26.65 -28.05 -2.19
CA LYS A 153 26.81 -29.28 -2.99
C LYS A 153 27.80 -30.26 -2.35
N GLN A 154 28.79 -29.74 -1.62
CA GLN A 154 29.92 -30.50 -1.09
C GLN A 154 29.81 -30.75 0.42
N SER A 155 29.05 -29.92 1.15
CA SER A 155 28.91 -30.01 2.60
C SER A 155 27.46 -30.16 3.04
N GLY A 156 27.16 -31.22 3.81
CA GLY A 156 25.84 -31.43 4.41
C GLY A 156 25.45 -30.34 5.42
N SER A 157 26.43 -29.82 6.18
CA SER A 157 26.20 -28.71 7.12
C SER A 157 25.79 -27.42 6.37
N ILE A 158 26.53 -27.06 5.31
CA ILE A 158 26.20 -25.88 4.51
C ILE A 158 24.87 -26.06 3.76
N ARG A 159 24.57 -27.28 3.31
CA ARG A 159 23.26 -27.61 2.73
C ARG A 159 22.11 -27.36 3.70
N ASN A 160 22.29 -27.73 4.97
CA ASN A 160 21.30 -27.45 6.01
C ASN A 160 21.19 -25.95 6.28
N GLN A 161 22.31 -25.21 6.32
CA GLN A 161 22.29 -23.75 6.45
C GLN A 161 21.56 -23.09 5.28
N HIS A 162 21.85 -23.50 4.04
CA HIS A 162 21.19 -23.01 2.83
C HIS A 162 19.68 -23.25 2.90
N ARG A 163 19.25 -24.47 3.25
CA ARG A 163 17.83 -24.82 3.41
C ARG A 163 17.15 -23.98 4.48
N THR A 164 17.76 -23.88 5.66
CA THR A 164 17.20 -23.11 6.79
C THR A 164 17.07 -21.64 6.43
N ALA A 165 18.12 -21.04 5.87
CA ALA A 165 18.09 -19.65 5.42
C ALA A 165 17.03 -19.43 4.32
N ALA A 166 16.88 -20.36 3.37
CA ALA A 166 15.87 -20.27 2.31
C ALA A 166 14.44 -20.34 2.86
N ILE A 167 14.16 -21.25 3.81
CA ILE A 167 12.85 -21.36 4.44
C ILE A 167 12.53 -20.12 5.27
N LEU A 168 13.48 -19.64 6.08
CA LEU A 168 13.28 -18.45 6.90
C LEU A 168 13.05 -17.20 6.04
N SER A 169 13.88 -17.00 5.01
CA SER A 169 13.75 -15.87 4.09
C SER A 169 12.44 -15.95 3.30
N GLY A 170 12.13 -17.12 2.74
CA GLY A 170 10.87 -17.35 2.03
C GLY A 170 9.63 -17.12 2.90
N SER A 171 9.67 -17.54 4.17
CA SER A 171 8.59 -17.30 5.13
C SER A 171 8.45 -15.81 5.45
N THR A 172 9.56 -15.10 5.59
CA THR A 172 9.58 -13.65 5.82
C THR A 172 9.00 -12.88 4.62
N ALA A 173 9.40 -13.24 3.40
CA ALA A 173 8.81 -12.69 2.17
C ALA A 173 7.31 -13.00 2.08
N LEU A 174 6.90 -14.24 2.38
CA LEU A 174 5.49 -14.63 2.35
C LEU A 174 4.66 -13.81 3.33
N ALA A 175 5.13 -13.65 4.58
CA ALA A 175 4.47 -12.80 5.56
C ALA A 175 4.37 -11.34 5.08
N SER A 176 5.47 -10.80 4.53
CA SER A 176 5.54 -9.46 3.94
C SER A 176 4.56 -9.27 2.78
N TYR A 177 4.38 -10.28 1.93
CA TYR A 177 3.41 -10.27 0.84
C TYR A 177 1.97 -10.32 1.36
N LEU A 178 1.65 -11.28 2.24
CA LEU A 178 0.30 -11.48 2.75
C LEU A 178 -0.22 -10.25 3.51
N MET A 179 0.63 -9.57 4.29
CA MET A 179 0.22 -8.35 5.01
C MET A 179 -0.19 -7.19 4.09
N MET A 180 0.21 -7.23 2.81
CA MET A 180 -0.15 -6.22 1.82
C MET A 180 -1.38 -6.58 0.98
N LEU A 181 -1.94 -7.79 1.16
CA LEU A 181 -3.18 -8.20 0.50
C LEU A 181 -4.40 -7.57 1.17
N SER A 182 -5.41 -7.24 0.37
CA SER A 182 -6.75 -6.97 0.89
C SER A 182 -7.40 -8.31 1.24
N PRO A 183 -8.04 -8.48 2.42
CA PRO A 183 -8.49 -7.49 3.41
C PRO A 183 -7.55 -7.27 4.62
N ILE A 184 -6.35 -7.86 4.64
CA ILE A 184 -5.43 -7.78 5.79
C ILE A 184 -4.93 -6.34 5.99
N ARG A 185 -4.61 -5.66 4.89
CA ARG A 185 -4.28 -4.23 4.88
C ARG A 185 -5.54 -3.41 5.12
N ARG A 186 -5.65 -2.78 6.30
CA ARG A 186 -6.83 -2.01 6.75
C ARG A 186 -6.70 -0.50 6.52
N ASP A 187 -6.43 -0.10 5.27
CA ASP A 187 -6.29 1.31 4.86
C ASP A 187 -7.14 1.67 3.65
#